data_AF-A0A223NV58-F1
#
_entry.id   AF-A0A223NV58-F1
#
_cell.length_a   1.000
_cell.length_b   1.000
_cell.length_c   1.000
_cell.angle_alpha   90.00
_cell.angle_beta   90.00
_cell.angle_gamma   90.00
#
_symmetry.space_group_name_H-M   'P 1'
#
loop_
_entity.id
_entity.type
_entity.pdbx_description
1 polymer ?
#
loop_
_entity_poly.entity_id
_entity_poly.type
_entity_poly.pdbx_seq_one_letter_code
_entity_poly.pdbx_strand_id
1 'polypeptide(L)' 'MDGNKRTAYVLLEYLLLNKGGIKLDASFEEKYQMVIEASTGEIRFDEIKTWISSKIKV' A
#
# COMPACT_ATOMS: atom_id res chain seq x y z
N MET A 1 -11.83 4.16 -13.00
CA MET A 1 -10.65 3.46 -12.44
C MET A 1 -10.31 2.27 -13.32
N ASP A 2 -9.11 2.29 -13.89
CA ASP A 2 -8.58 1.21 -14.73
C ASP A 2 -8.33 -0.08 -13.90
N GLY A 3 -8.38 -1.25 -14.52
CA GLY A 3 -8.31 -2.57 -13.84
C GLY A 3 -7.03 -2.79 -13.03
N ASN A 4 -5.89 -2.32 -13.55
CA ASN A 4 -4.58 -2.49 -12.91
C ASN A 4 -4.49 -1.79 -11.55
N LYS A 5 -5.12 -0.61 -11.41
CA LYS A 5 -5.09 0.18 -10.16
C LYS A 5 -5.95 -0.46 -9.07
N ARG A 6 -7.07 -1.07 -9.44
CA ARG A 6 -7.91 -1.86 -8.53
C ARG A 6 -7.19 -3.12 -8.05
N THR A 7 -6.50 -3.84 -8.94
CA THR A 7 -5.73 -5.02 -8.57
C THR A 7 -4.57 -4.67 -7.63
N ALA A 8 -3.85 -3.56 -7.87
CA ALA A 8 -2.77 -3.13 -6.99
C ALA A 8 -3.27 -2.78 -5.57
N TYR A 9 -4.43 -2.11 -5.47
CA TYR A 9 -5.05 -1.77 -4.18
C TYR A 9 -5.47 -3.02 -3.41
N VAL A 10 -6.20 -3.92 -4.06
CA VAL A 10 -6.66 -5.18 -3.46
C VAL A 10 -5.47 -6.08 -3.08
N LEU A 11 -4.42 -6.11 -3.89
CA LEU A 11 -3.21 -6.89 -3.61
C LEU A 11 -2.44 -6.34 -2.41
N LEU A 12 -2.34 -5.01 -2.27
CA LEU A 12 -1.74 -4.39 -1.09
C LEU A 12 -2.52 -4.76 0.19
N GLU A 13 -3.85 -4.60 0.18
CA GLU A 13 -4.70 -4.98 1.30
C GLU A 13 -4.57 -6.47 1.62
N TYR A 14 -4.59 -7.34 0.60
CA TYR A 14 -4.49 -8.78 0.79
C TYR A 14 -3.13 -9.22 1.37
N LEU A 15 -2.03 -8.65 0.88
CA LEU A 15 -0.68 -8.99 1.35
C LEU A 15 -0.40 -8.49 2.76
N LEU A 16 -0.82 -7.26 3.09
CA LEU A 16 -0.53 -6.65 4.39
C LEU A 16 -1.49 -7.09 5.50
N LEU A 17 -2.79 -7.24 5.20
CA LEU A 17 -3.81 -7.50 6.22
C LEU A 17 -4.06 -8.99 6.49
N ASN A 18 -4.03 -9.85 5.45
CA ASN A 18 -4.48 -11.24 5.60
C ASN A 18 -3.37 -12.26 5.86
N LYS A 19 -2.13 -12.04 5.38
CA LYS A 19 -1.06 -13.04 5.53
C LYS A 19 -0.05 -12.76 6.64
N GLY A 20 0.09 -11.51 7.11
CA GLY A 20 1.11 -11.13 8.09
C GLY A 20 0.61 -10.77 9.49
N GLY A 21 -0.69 -10.47 9.67
CA GLY A 21 -1.23 -9.96 10.94
C GLY A 21 -0.79 -8.53 11.28
N ILE A 22 -0.21 -7.81 10.33
CA ILE A 22 0.34 -6.47 10.51
C ILE A 22 -0.77 -5.44 10.29
N LYS A 23 -1.02 -4.60 11.30
CA LYS A 23 -1.93 -3.46 11.17
C LYS A 23 -1.16 -2.21 10.76
N LEU A 24 -1.60 -1.59 9.67
CA LEU A 24 -1.11 -0.27 9.26
C LEU A 24 -1.96 0.83 9.89
N ASP A 25 -1.30 1.77 10.56
CA ASP A 25 -1.86 3.03 11.05
C ASP A 25 -1.91 4.07 9.91
N ALA A 26 -2.74 3.78 8.91
CA ALA A 26 -3.00 4.66 7.79
C ALA A 26 -4.49 4.65 7.47
N SER A 27 -5.01 5.81 7.07
CA SER A 27 -6.35 5.94 6.53
C SER A 27 -6.49 5.20 5.18
N PHE A 28 -7.72 5.02 4.73
CA PHE A 28 -8.01 4.51 3.39
C PHE A 28 -7.35 5.37 2.31
N GLU A 29 -7.47 6.70 2.43
CA GLU A 29 -6.96 7.65 1.44
C GLU A 29 -5.44 7.57 1.31
N GLU A 30 -4.71 7.48 2.43
CA GLU A 30 -3.25 7.34 2.41
C GLU A 30 -2.81 6.02 1.75
N LYS A 31 -3.51 4.92 2.02
CA LYS A 31 -3.23 3.61 1.38
C LYS A 31 -3.52 3.69 -0.11
N TYR A 32 -4.64 4.30 -0.48
CA TYR A 32 -5.05 4.45 -1.86
C TYR A 32 -4.05 5.29 -2.64
N GLN A 33 -3.65 6.45 -2.10
CA GLN A 33 -2.67 7.33 -2.73
C GLN A 33 -1.33 6.62 -2.93
N MET A 34 -0.82 5.90 -1.93
CA MET A 34 0.43 5.13 -2.06
C MET A 34 0.35 4.09 -3.18
N VAL A 35 -0.78 3.39 -3.31
CA VAL A 35 -1.00 2.44 -4.41
C VAL A 35 -0.99 3.13 -5.76
N ILE A 36 -1.62 4.31 -5.87
CA ILE A 36 -1.65 5.07 -7.12
C ILE A 36 -0.23 5.46 -7.51
N GLU A 37 0.52 6.09 -6.61
CA GLU A 37 1.91 6.49 -6.82
C GLU A 37 2.82 5.31 -7.19
N ALA A 38 2.65 4.17 -6.53
CA ALA A 38 3.40 2.95 -6.86
C ALA A 38 3.03 2.41 -8.25
N SER A 39 1.75 2.48 -8.62
CA SER A 39 1.25 1.99 -9.91
C SER A 39 1.59 2.91 -11.09
N THR A 40 1.79 4.21 -10.85
CA THR A 40 2.23 5.20 -11.84
C THR A 40 3.75 5.30 -11.92
N GLY A 41 4.47 4.65 -11.00
CA GLY A 41 5.94 4.68 -10.93
C GLY A 41 6.49 5.97 -10.32
N GLU A 42 5.63 6.75 -9.66
CA GLU A 42 6.01 7.98 -8.92
C GLU A 42 6.82 7.65 -7.67
N ILE A 43 6.54 6.51 -7.03
CA ILE A 43 7.37 5.97 -5.94
C ILE A 43 7.91 4.59 -6.31
N ARG A 44 9.13 4.31 -5.86
CA ARG A 44 9.85 3.06 -6.12
C ARG A 44 9.84 2.15 -4.91
N PHE A 45 10.37 0.94 -5.09
CA PHE A 45 10.39 -0.11 -4.08
C PHE A 45 10.89 0.35 -2.69
N ASP A 46 11.97 1.15 -2.64
CA ASP A 46 12.52 1.63 -1.36
C ASP A 46 11.62 2.65 -0.66
N GLU A 47 10.91 3.48 -1.41
CA GLU A 47 9.94 4.45 -0.90
C GLU A 47 8.70 3.74 -0.37
N ILE A 48 8.23 2.69 -1.07
CA ILE A 48 7.13 1.82 -0.61
C ILE A 48 7.51 1.14 0.71
N LYS A 49 8.71 0.57 0.82
CA LYS A 49 9.19 -0.02 2.09
C LYS A 49 9.23 1.00 3.22
N THR A 50 9.72 2.19 2.94
CA THR A 50 9.82 3.29 3.92
C THR A 50 8.44 3.70 4.39
N TRP A 51 7.49 3.87 3.45
CA TRP A 51 6.11 4.20 3.75
C TRP A 51 5.46 3.12 4.63
N ILE A 52 5.56 1.84 4.24
CA ILE A 52 4.99 0.72 5.02
C ILE A 52 5.58 0.71 6.43
N SER A 53 6.91 0.82 6.55
CA SER A 53 7.60 0.81 7.85
C SER A 53 7.15 1.97 8.75
N SER A 54 6.88 3.15 8.17
CA SER A 54 6.37 4.31 8.92
C SER A 54 4.95 4.13 9.45
N LYS A 55 4.17 3.21 8.87
CA LYS A 55 2.76 2.98 9.21
C LYS A 55 2.55 1.72 10.05
N ILE A 56 3.57 0.89 10.26
CA ILE A 56 3.46 -0.27 11.16
C ILE A 56 3.55 0.23 12.61
N LYS A 57 2.51 -0.06 13.41
CA LYS A 57 2.59 0.03 14.87
C LYS A 57 3.06 -1.31 15.42
N VAL A 58 4.17 -1.28 16.18
CA VAL A 58 4.63 -2.38 17.04
C VAL A 58 3.78 -2.40 18.31
#